data_AF-K9Y9N4-F1
#
_entry.id   AF-K9Y9N4-F1
#
_cell.length_a   1.000
_cell.length_b   1.000
_cell.length_c   1.000
_cell.angle_alpha   90.00
_cell.angle_beta   90.00
_cell.angle_gamma   90.00
#
_symmetry.space_group_name_H-M   'P 1'
#
loop_
_entity.id
_entity.type
_entity.pdbx_description
1 polymer ?
#
loop_
_entity_poly.entity_id
_entity_poly.type
_entity_poly.pdbx_seq_one_letter_code
_entity_poly.pdbx_strand_id
1 'polypeptide(L)'
;MLLLSADQVRYCQVAHQNQKGEQEVIPGIAYYGKLFLRGEIFPISQKNRAIEYSRQRFTEYEEQVYILIVEEADRLTLWYESSEVTRLASDESEYFSDFISSIDLKQLVGKMRLGLPTKTKRRGLRVFRDCFLAREAINWLEYELQISRADAIRLGQRLVKEDWIVPLTNNSLSFQDGDTLYNFGTQV
;
A
#
# COMPACT_ATOMS: atom_id res chain seq x y z
N MET A 1 -8.90 -3.49 22.45
CA MET A 1 -7.84 -2.92 21.57
C MET A 1 -6.72 -3.94 21.41
N LEU A 2 -6.24 -4.17 20.18
CA LEU A 2 -5.11 -5.07 19.88
C LEU A 2 -4.04 -4.31 19.09
N LEU A 3 -2.77 -4.54 19.41
CA LEU A 3 -1.63 -4.03 18.64
C LEU A 3 -1.06 -5.20 17.82
N LEU A 4 -0.97 -5.04 16.51
CA LEU A 4 -0.58 -6.06 15.54
C LEU A 4 0.47 -5.49 14.59
N SER A 5 1.37 -6.31 14.08
CA SER A 5 2.19 -5.94 12.92
C SER A 5 1.41 -6.17 11.62
N ALA A 6 1.81 -5.47 10.56
CA ALA A 6 1.13 -5.52 9.26
C ALA A 6 1.02 -6.93 8.62
N ASP A 7 1.91 -7.85 8.98
CA ASP A 7 1.89 -9.25 8.53
C ASP A 7 0.90 -10.13 9.32
N GLN A 8 0.37 -9.65 10.44
CA GLN A 8 -0.61 -10.37 11.28
C GLN A 8 -2.06 -10.10 10.87
N VAL A 9 -2.28 -9.23 9.88
CA VAL A 9 -3.60 -8.83 9.40
C VAL A 9 -3.76 -9.12 7.92
N ARG A 10 -4.99 -9.33 7.48
CA ARG A 10 -5.32 -9.50 6.07
C ARG A 10 -6.03 -8.26 5.57
N TYR A 11 -5.38 -7.52 4.69
CA TYR A 11 -5.99 -6.40 4.00
C TYR A 11 -7.00 -6.92 2.97
N CYS A 12 -8.12 -6.21 2.83
CA CYS A 12 -9.18 -6.55 1.89
C CYS A 12 -9.86 -5.28 1.38
N GLN A 13 -10.81 -5.44 0.45
CA GLN A 13 -11.75 -4.38 0.12
C GLN A 13 -13.11 -4.69 0.72
N VAL A 14 -13.77 -3.64 1.17
CA VAL A 14 -15.11 -3.71 1.72
C VAL A 14 -16.00 -2.73 0.97
N ALA A 15 -17.24 -3.14 0.73
CA ALA A 15 -18.26 -2.25 0.20
C ALA A 15 -18.93 -1.54 1.37
N HIS A 16 -18.94 -0.21 1.32
CA HIS A 16 -19.67 0.64 2.22
C HIS A 16 -20.76 1.37 1.43
N GLN A 17 -22.00 1.32 1.90
CA GLN A 17 -23.06 2.12 1.30
C GLN A 17 -22.98 3.54 1.85
N ASN A 18 -22.71 4.50 0.97
CA ASN A 18 -22.74 5.89 1.36
C ASN A 18 -24.20 6.36 1.59
N GLN A 19 -24.37 7.56 2.16
CA GLN A 19 -25.69 8.14 2.46
C GLN A 19 -26.59 8.34 1.23
N LYS A 20 -26.05 8.26 0.01
CA LYS A 20 -26.78 8.37 -1.26
C LYS A 20 -27.18 7.00 -1.84
N GLY A 21 -26.82 5.90 -1.16
CA GLY A 21 -27.09 4.53 -1.61
C GLY A 21 -26.10 4.00 -2.66
N GLU A 22 -25.05 4.75 -2.97
CA GLU A 22 -23.98 4.29 -3.86
C GLU A 22 -23.03 3.40 -3.05
N GLN A 23 -22.64 2.26 -3.63
CA GLN A 23 -21.61 1.42 -3.03
C GLN A 23 -20.23 2.02 -3.31
N GLU A 24 -19.57 2.47 -2.26
CA GLU A 24 -18.19 2.87 -2.29
C GLU A 24 -17.30 1.68 -1.88
N VAL A 25 -16.24 1.45 -2.64
CA VAL A 25 -15.29 0.38 -2.36
C VAL A 25 -14.09 1.00 -1.67
N ILE A 26 -13.83 0.58 -0.42
CA ILE A 26 -12.79 1.15 0.41
C ILE A 26 -11.85 0.06 0.98
N PRO A 27 -10.59 0.40 1.30
CA PRO A 27 -9.68 -0.51 1.98
C PRO A 27 -10.21 -0.90 3.36
N GLY A 28 -10.08 -2.17 3.70
CA GLY A 28 -10.44 -2.73 4.99
C GLY A 28 -9.43 -3.77 5.47
N ILE A 29 -9.62 -4.23 6.71
CA ILE A 29 -8.92 -5.39 7.26
C ILE A 29 -9.94 -6.45 7.66
N ALA A 30 -9.66 -7.70 7.32
CA ALA A 30 -10.35 -8.85 7.86
C ALA A 30 -9.50 -9.48 8.98
N TYR A 31 -10.05 -9.57 10.19
CA TYR A 31 -9.35 -10.13 11.34
C TYR A 31 -10.33 -10.87 12.26
N TYR A 32 -10.07 -12.16 12.50
CA TYR A 32 -10.97 -13.08 13.24
C TYR A 32 -12.46 -12.98 12.83
N GLY A 33 -12.72 -12.94 11.52
CA GLY A 33 -14.09 -12.90 10.99
C GLY A 33 -14.80 -11.54 11.11
N LYS A 34 -14.14 -10.53 11.68
CA LYS A 34 -14.61 -9.15 11.73
C LYS A 34 -13.97 -8.32 10.62
N LEU A 35 -14.65 -7.26 10.21
CA LEU A 35 -14.17 -6.30 9.23
C LEU A 35 -13.88 -4.97 9.90
N PHE A 36 -12.77 -4.37 9.51
CA PHE A 36 -12.28 -3.14 10.10
C PHE A 36 -12.04 -2.09 9.01
N LEU A 37 -12.43 -0.85 9.32
CA LEU A 37 -12.23 0.32 8.48
C LEU A 37 -11.06 1.15 8.96
N ARG A 38 -10.35 1.74 8.01
CA ARG A 38 -9.18 2.56 8.32
C ARG A 38 -9.59 3.82 9.08
N GLY A 39 -8.86 4.08 10.14
CA GLY A 39 -8.96 5.26 10.98
C GLY A 39 -7.74 6.19 10.84
N GLU A 40 -7.37 6.76 11.97
CA GLU A 40 -6.25 7.69 12.10
C GLU A 40 -4.89 7.01 11.93
N ILE A 41 -3.93 7.78 11.40
CA ILE A 41 -2.55 7.36 11.18
C ILE A 41 -1.64 8.18 12.08
N PHE A 42 -0.69 7.51 12.72
CA PHE A 42 0.30 8.11 13.59
C PHE A 42 1.71 7.74 13.10
N PRO A 43 2.69 8.65 13.14
CA PRO A 43 4.09 8.28 12.94
C PRO A 43 4.52 7.22 13.97
N ILE A 44 5.45 6.32 13.60
CA ILE A 44 5.93 5.25 14.51
C ILE A 44 6.49 5.80 15.83
N SER A 45 7.10 6.99 15.78
CA SER A 45 7.61 7.70 16.96
C SER A 45 6.52 8.15 17.95
N GLN A 46 5.26 8.17 17.53
CA GLN A 46 4.09 8.57 18.34
C GLN A 46 3.28 7.36 18.82
N LYS A 47 3.88 6.17 18.94
CA LYS A 47 3.20 4.93 19.39
C LYS A 47 2.38 5.10 20.67
N ASN A 48 2.93 5.74 21.70
CA ASN A 48 2.20 5.95 22.97
C ASN A 48 0.96 6.83 22.77
N ARG A 49 1.07 7.86 21.93
CA ARG A 49 -0.05 8.74 21.59
C ARG A 49 -1.14 7.98 20.83
N ALA A 50 -0.78 7.11 19.89
CA ALA A 50 -1.74 6.26 19.18
C ALA A 50 -2.49 5.33 20.15
N ILE A 51 -1.78 4.75 21.12
CA ILE A 51 -2.38 3.91 22.17
C ILE A 51 -3.31 4.73 23.06
N GLU A 52 -2.90 5.89 23.54
CA GLU A 52 -3.75 6.77 24.35
C GLU A 52 -5.00 7.21 23.61
N TYR A 53 -4.85 7.63 22.35
CA TYR A 53 -5.95 8.04 21.49
C TYR A 53 -6.96 6.91 21.27
N SER A 54 -6.47 5.70 20.98
CA SER A 54 -7.36 4.54 20.81
C SER A 54 -8.11 4.16 22.09
N ARG A 55 -7.50 4.31 23.28
CA ARG A 55 -8.18 4.09 24.56
C ARG A 55 -9.29 5.12 24.81
N GLN A 56 -9.04 6.39 24.48
CA GLN A 56 -10.05 7.44 24.57
C GLN A 56 -11.24 7.13 23.65
N ARG A 57 -10.97 6.83 22.37
CA ARG A 57 -12.01 6.42 21.42
C ARG A 57 -12.78 5.18 21.86
N PHE A 58 -12.10 4.16 22.39
CA PHE A 58 -12.77 2.97 22.91
C PHE A 58 -13.78 3.30 24.01
N THR A 59 -13.45 4.28 24.88
CA THR A 59 -14.34 4.76 25.93
C THR A 59 -15.51 5.57 25.35
N GLU A 60 -15.27 6.42 24.36
CA GLU A 60 -16.31 7.21 23.68
C GLU A 60 -17.37 6.34 22.98
N TYR A 61 -16.97 5.18 22.46
CA TYR A 61 -17.87 4.18 21.88
C TYR A 61 -18.44 3.18 22.91
N GLU A 62 -18.40 3.51 24.21
CA GLU A 62 -18.88 2.66 25.31
C GLU A 62 -18.32 1.23 25.26
N GLU A 63 -17.07 1.07 24.82
CA GLU A 63 -16.37 -0.21 24.70
C GLU A 63 -16.97 -1.19 23.67
N GLN A 64 -17.88 -0.74 22.82
CA GLN A 64 -18.59 -1.60 21.86
C GLN A 64 -17.84 -1.77 20.52
N VAL A 65 -16.79 -0.98 20.28
CA VAL A 65 -16.02 -1.00 19.03
C VAL A 65 -14.67 -1.68 19.24
N TYR A 66 -14.39 -2.74 18.49
CA TYR A 66 -13.05 -3.32 18.49
C TYR A 66 -12.10 -2.43 17.68
N ILE A 67 -10.97 -2.08 18.28
CA ILE A 67 -9.92 -1.27 17.65
C ILE A 67 -8.67 -2.11 17.47
N LEU A 68 -8.15 -2.16 16.25
CA LEU A 68 -6.81 -2.66 15.93
C LEU A 68 -5.88 -1.47 15.76
N ILE A 69 -4.66 -1.59 16.25
CA ILE A 69 -3.54 -0.73 15.92
C ILE A 69 -2.60 -1.59 15.09
N VAL A 70 -2.41 -1.25 13.82
CA VAL A 70 -1.53 -1.99 12.92
C VAL A 70 -0.23 -1.21 12.76
N GLU A 71 0.87 -1.83 13.16
CA GLU A 71 2.23 -1.31 13.12
C GLU A 71 2.90 -1.68 11.80
N GLU A 72 3.31 -0.64 11.07
CA GLU A 72 4.10 -0.70 9.85
C GLU A 72 5.48 -0.08 10.14
N ALA A 73 6.43 -0.18 9.20
CA ALA A 73 7.82 0.19 9.45
C ALA A 73 8.02 1.67 9.89
N ASP A 74 7.16 2.58 9.44
CA ASP A 74 7.26 4.02 9.71
C ASP A 74 6.01 4.64 10.36
N ARG A 75 4.94 3.87 10.58
CA ARG A 75 3.65 4.36 11.07
C ARG A 75 2.85 3.32 11.86
N LEU A 76 1.85 3.80 12.58
CA LEU A 76 0.76 3.00 13.13
C LEU A 76 -0.57 3.49 12.56
N THR A 77 -1.42 2.56 12.17
CA THR A 77 -2.76 2.87 11.66
C THR A 77 -3.81 2.26 12.58
N LEU A 78 -4.78 3.06 13.02
CA LEU A 78 -5.93 2.56 13.76
C LEU A 78 -6.96 2.02 12.77
N TRP A 79 -7.60 0.93 13.15
CA TRP A 79 -8.69 0.32 12.38
C TRP A 79 -9.85 0.00 13.31
N TYR A 80 -11.05 0.43 12.92
CA TYR A 80 -12.27 0.30 13.71
C TYR A 80 -13.17 -0.76 13.13
N GLU A 81 -13.65 -1.69 13.95
CA GLU A 81 -14.64 -2.66 13.49
C GLU A 81 -15.88 -1.93 12.96
N SER A 82 -16.39 -2.40 11.83
CA SER A 82 -17.67 -1.95 11.28
C SER A 82 -18.49 -3.14 10.81
N SER A 83 -19.72 -3.24 11.31
CA SER A 83 -20.73 -4.18 10.81
C SER A 83 -21.50 -3.64 9.60
N GLU A 84 -21.29 -2.38 9.24
CA GLU A 84 -21.99 -1.70 8.13
C GLU A 84 -21.34 -1.97 6.77
N VAL A 85 -20.27 -2.77 6.76
CA VAL A 85 -19.52 -3.08 5.56
C VAL A 85 -19.53 -4.57 5.30
N THR A 86 -19.60 -4.93 4.03
CA THR A 86 -19.50 -6.31 3.58
C THR A 86 -18.17 -6.51 2.89
N ARG A 87 -17.53 -7.65 3.19
CA ARG A 87 -16.35 -8.07 2.44
C ARG A 87 -16.81 -8.36 1.02
N LEU A 88 -16.17 -7.73 0.04
CA LEU A 88 -16.33 -8.15 -1.34
C LEU A 88 -15.64 -9.52 -1.46
N ALA A 89 -16.45 -10.56 -1.69
CA ALA A 89 -15.99 -11.93 -1.69
C ALA A 89 -15.18 -12.21 -2.94
N SER A 90 -13.89 -12.50 -2.74
CA SER A 90 -13.03 -13.04 -3.76
C SER A 90 -11.66 -13.38 -3.23
N ASP A 91 -11.14 -14.48 -3.76
CA ASP A 91 -9.84 -15.03 -3.44
C ASP A 91 -8.75 -13.94 -3.55
N GLU A 92 -7.87 -13.91 -2.55
CA GLU A 92 -6.80 -12.92 -2.35
C GLU A 92 -5.89 -12.74 -3.59
N SER A 93 -5.92 -13.67 -4.54
CA SER A 93 -5.17 -13.60 -5.80
C SER A 93 -5.88 -12.81 -6.92
N GLU A 94 -7.22 -12.87 -7.00
CA GLU A 94 -7.98 -12.45 -8.19
C GLU A 94 -8.41 -10.97 -8.11
N TYR A 95 -8.84 -10.48 -6.94
CA TYR A 95 -9.35 -9.09 -6.84
C TYR A 95 -8.28 -8.04 -6.53
N PHE A 96 -7.20 -8.36 -5.84
CA PHE A 96 -6.07 -7.43 -5.77
C PHE A 96 -5.34 -7.36 -7.12
N SER A 97 -5.47 -8.41 -7.95
CA SER A 97 -5.18 -8.32 -9.38
C SER A 97 -6.08 -7.28 -10.04
N ASP A 98 -7.39 -7.22 -9.75
CA ASP A 98 -8.29 -6.22 -10.35
C ASP A 98 -7.99 -4.78 -9.92
N PHE A 99 -7.67 -4.52 -8.64
CA PHE A 99 -7.21 -3.19 -8.23
C PHE A 99 -5.90 -2.81 -8.92
N ILE A 100 -4.86 -3.67 -8.83
CA ILE A 100 -3.57 -3.40 -9.47
C ILE A 100 -3.72 -3.26 -10.98
N SER A 101 -4.63 -4.01 -11.61
CA SER A 101 -4.91 -3.98 -13.06
C SER A 101 -5.76 -2.78 -13.48
N SER A 102 -6.61 -2.25 -12.60
CA SER A 102 -7.44 -1.07 -12.86
C SER A 102 -6.70 0.25 -12.70
N ILE A 103 -5.54 0.26 -12.03
CA ILE A 103 -4.67 1.45 -11.96
C ILE A 103 -4.27 1.89 -13.37
N ASP A 104 -4.53 3.17 -13.68
CA ASP A 104 -4.02 3.84 -14.86
C ASP A 104 -2.50 4.04 -14.72
N LEU A 105 -1.75 3.17 -15.39
CA LEU A 105 -0.28 3.19 -15.32
C LEU A 105 0.31 4.45 -15.94
N LYS A 106 -0.34 5.06 -16.93
CA LYS A 106 0.17 6.29 -17.54
C LYS A 106 0.11 7.44 -16.53
N GLN A 107 -1.03 7.59 -15.85
CA GLN A 107 -1.17 8.61 -14.81
C GLN A 107 -0.22 8.34 -13.64
N LEU A 108 -0.12 7.08 -13.20
CA LEU A 108 0.78 6.67 -12.12
C LEU A 108 2.24 6.99 -12.46
N VAL A 109 2.71 6.60 -13.65
CA VAL A 109 4.09 6.84 -14.09
C VAL A 109 4.37 8.35 -14.20
N GLY A 110 3.41 9.14 -14.64
CA GLY A 110 3.50 10.60 -14.62
C GLY A 110 3.80 11.14 -13.22
N LYS A 111 3.07 10.65 -12.21
CA LYS A 111 3.34 10.99 -10.81
C LYS A 111 4.68 10.45 -10.31
N MET A 112 5.04 9.21 -10.67
CA MET A 112 6.31 8.60 -10.29
C MET A 112 7.51 9.40 -10.81
N ARG A 113 7.45 9.93 -12.04
CA ARG A 113 8.52 10.76 -12.61
C ARG A 113 8.78 12.03 -11.81
N LEU A 114 7.74 12.59 -11.19
CA LEU A 114 7.82 13.79 -10.36
C LEU A 114 8.20 13.46 -8.90
N GLY A 115 7.74 12.31 -8.40
CA GLY A 115 7.85 11.92 -7.00
C GLY A 115 9.06 11.07 -6.64
N LEU A 116 9.68 10.37 -7.61
CA LEU A 116 10.86 9.55 -7.37
C LEU A 116 12.17 10.34 -7.53
N PRO A 117 13.15 10.12 -6.65
CA PRO A 117 14.47 10.73 -6.78
C PRO A 117 15.27 10.05 -7.90
N THR A 118 15.00 10.44 -9.15
CA THR A 118 15.81 10.01 -10.30
C THR A 118 17.16 10.70 -10.28
N LYS A 119 18.25 9.92 -10.27
CA LYS A 119 19.61 10.45 -10.23
C LYS A 119 20.53 9.65 -11.15
N THR A 120 21.64 10.27 -11.53
CA THR A 120 22.75 9.54 -12.15
C THR A 120 23.45 8.71 -11.08
N LYS A 121 23.48 7.39 -11.25
CA LYS A 121 24.14 6.44 -10.33
C LYS A 121 25.26 5.71 -11.07
N ARG A 122 26.42 5.57 -10.43
CA ARG A 122 27.59 4.85 -10.95
C ARG A 122 27.73 3.51 -10.25
N ARG A 123 27.82 2.42 -11.02
CA ARG A 123 28.12 1.07 -10.52
C ARG A 123 29.34 0.52 -11.27
N GLY A 124 30.46 0.44 -10.57
CA GLY A 124 31.75 0.09 -11.17
C GLY A 124 32.15 1.08 -12.28
N LEU A 125 32.35 0.56 -13.49
CA LEU A 125 32.71 1.34 -14.68
C LEU A 125 31.51 1.86 -15.48
N ARG A 126 30.27 1.48 -15.11
CA ARG A 126 29.05 1.92 -15.82
C ARG A 126 28.37 3.08 -15.09
N VAL A 127 27.86 4.02 -15.88
CA VAL A 127 27.09 5.19 -15.43
C VAL A 127 25.67 5.05 -15.95
N PHE A 128 24.70 5.09 -15.05
CA PHE A 128 23.27 5.02 -15.35
C PHE A 128 22.65 6.38 -15.06
N ARG A 129 22.07 7.02 -16.07
CA ARG A 129 21.39 8.32 -15.94
C ARG A 129 19.90 8.11 -15.68
N ASP A 130 19.29 9.08 -15.00
CA ASP A 130 17.84 9.16 -14.76
C ASP A 130 17.22 7.86 -14.22
N CYS A 131 17.92 7.25 -13.26
CA CYS A 131 17.54 5.94 -12.72
C CYS A 131 17.15 6.01 -11.24
N PHE A 132 16.36 5.03 -10.82
CA PHE A 132 15.91 4.83 -9.45
C PHE A 132 16.09 3.36 -9.03
N LEU A 133 16.14 3.10 -7.73
CA LEU A 133 16.22 1.75 -7.16
C LEU A 133 14.82 1.16 -7.02
N ALA A 134 14.71 -0.17 -7.15
CA ALA A 134 13.46 -0.89 -6.91
C ALA A 134 12.83 -0.52 -5.56
N ARG A 135 13.65 -0.53 -4.48
CA ARG A 135 13.19 -0.14 -3.13
C ARG A 135 12.66 1.29 -3.06
N GLU A 136 13.23 2.23 -3.83
CA GLU A 136 12.79 3.63 -3.85
C GLU A 136 11.40 3.72 -4.49
N ALA A 137 11.19 3.00 -5.60
CA ALA A 137 9.89 2.89 -6.25
C ALA A 137 8.84 2.22 -5.37
N ILE A 138 9.18 1.12 -4.69
CA ILE A 138 8.26 0.42 -3.79
C ILE A 138 7.82 1.33 -2.64
N ASN A 139 8.77 1.96 -1.94
CA ASN A 139 8.44 2.89 -0.86
C ASN A 139 7.50 4.01 -1.33
N TRP A 140 7.75 4.53 -2.54
CA TRP A 140 6.91 5.58 -3.12
C TRP A 140 5.51 5.07 -3.45
N LEU A 141 5.38 3.86 -4.01
CA LEU A 141 4.08 3.26 -4.33
C LEU A 141 3.27 2.96 -3.06
N GLU A 142 3.91 2.43 -2.01
CA GLU A 142 3.28 2.23 -0.70
C GLU A 142 2.75 3.54 -0.14
N TYR A 143 3.51 4.64 -0.27
CA TYR A 143 3.11 5.95 0.19
C TYR A 143 2.01 6.59 -0.69
N GLU A 144 2.16 6.59 -2.01
CA GLU A 144 1.21 7.26 -2.92
C GLU A 144 -0.13 6.53 -2.97
N LEU A 145 -0.11 5.21 -2.97
CA LEU A 145 -1.31 4.38 -3.15
C LEU A 145 -1.82 3.75 -1.84
N GLN A 146 -1.08 3.91 -0.74
CA GLN A 146 -1.44 3.35 0.57
C GLN A 146 -1.65 1.82 0.51
N ILE A 147 -0.79 1.14 -0.24
CA ILE A 147 -0.81 -0.32 -0.45
C ILE A 147 0.31 -1.02 0.31
N SER A 148 0.17 -2.33 0.49
CA SER A 148 1.22 -3.14 1.12
C SER A 148 2.47 -3.25 0.24
N ARG A 149 3.61 -3.57 0.86
CA ARG A 149 4.85 -3.82 0.13
C ARG A 149 4.72 -4.92 -0.91
N ALA A 150 4.00 -6.00 -0.58
CA ALA A 150 3.77 -7.10 -1.50
C ALA A 150 2.98 -6.63 -2.75
N ASP A 151 1.98 -5.77 -2.56
CA ASP A 151 1.19 -5.22 -3.65
C ASP A 151 1.97 -4.20 -4.46
N ALA A 152 2.79 -3.37 -3.82
CA ALA A 152 3.71 -2.46 -4.51
C ALA A 152 4.72 -3.24 -5.39
N ILE A 153 5.18 -4.40 -4.94
CA ILE A 153 6.01 -5.31 -5.75
C ILE A 153 5.21 -5.85 -6.94
N ARG A 154 3.98 -6.34 -6.75
CA ARG A 154 3.11 -6.82 -7.84
C ARG A 154 2.82 -5.73 -8.87
N LEU A 155 2.54 -4.50 -8.43
CA LEU A 155 2.36 -3.36 -9.31
C LEU A 155 3.65 -2.99 -10.05
N GLY A 156 4.81 -3.04 -9.37
CA GLY A 156 6.11 -2.90 -10.01
C GLY A 156 6.37 -3.97 -11.08
N GLN A 157 5.94 -5.21 -10.85
CA GLN A 157 6.02 -6.28 -11.86
C GLN A 157 5.12 -5.98 -13.07
N ARG A 158 3.92 -5.43 -12.85
CA ARG A 158 3.05 -4.96 -13.94
C ARG A 158 3.70 -3.83 -14.74
N LEU A 159 4.30 -2.84 -14.06
CA LEU A 159 5.02 -1.74 -14.70
C LEU A 159 6.19 -2.23 -15.57
N VAL A 160 6.92 -3.27 -15.14
CA VAL A 160 7.96 -3.91 -15.96
C VAL A 160 7.35 -4.67 -17.14
N LYS A 161 6.30 -5.48 -16.89
CA LYS A 161 5.65 -6.30 -17.92
C LYS A 161 5.06 -5.46 -19.06
N GLU A 162 4.59 -4.26 -18.75
CA GLU A 162 3.99 -3.31 -19.71
C GLU A 162 5.00 -2.24 -20.17
N ASP A 163 6.30 -2.45 -19.97
CA ASP A 163 7.40 -1.58 -20.44
C ASP A 163 7.37 -0.11 -19.94
N TRP A 164 6.63 0.17 -18.86
CA TRP A 164 6.64 1.49 -18.22
C TRP A 164 7.93 1.77 -17.47
N ILE A 165 8.59 0.73 -16.95
CA ILE A 165 9.92 0.80 -16.33
C ILE A 165 10.77 -0.38 -16.80
N VAL A 166 12.08 -0.15 -16.96
CA VAL A 166 13.01 -1.14 -17.54
C VAL A 166 14.22 -1.37 -16.61
N PRO A 167 14.60 -2.63 -16.34
CA PRO A 167 15.76 -2.94 -15.52
C PRO A 167 17.07 -2.60 -16.25
N LEU A 168 18.04 -2.02 -15.53
CA LEU A 168 19.33 -1.59 -16.10
C LEU A 168 20.50 -2.51 -15.78
N THR A 169 20.37 -3.36 -14.75
CA THR A 169 21.51 -4.09 -14.18
C THR A 169 21.28 -5.59 -13.99
N ASN A 170 20.13 -6.14 -14.42
CA ASN A 170 19.84 -7.56 -14.27
C ASN A 170 18.94 -8.09 -15.39
N ASN A 171 19.15 -9.34 -15.81
CA ASN A 171 18.26 -10.08 -16.75
C ASN A 171 17.03 -10.68 -16.05
N SER A 172 16.84 -10.40 -14.75
CA SER A 172 15.63 -10.81 -14.06
C SER A 172 14.46 -9.97 -14.56
N LEU A 173 13.53 -10.61 -15.25
CA LEU A 173 12.29 -10.02 -15.75
C LEU A 173 11.29 -9.68 -14.62
N SER A 174 11.54 -10.16 -13.40
CA SER A 174 10.66 -9.91 -12.26
C SER A 174 11.15 -8.71 -11.46
N PHE A 175 10.30 -7.68 -11.32
CA PHE A 175 10.49 -6.62 -10.34
C PHE A 175 10.44 -7.19 -8.92
N GLN A 176 11.42 -6.83 -8.10
CA GLN A 176 11.61 -7.34 -6.74
C GLN A 176 12.18 -6.23 -5.85
N ASP A 177 11.89 -6.33 -4.56
CA ASP A 177 12.46 -5.42 -3.57
C ASP A 177 13.98 -5.60 -3.45
N GLY A 178 14.71 -4.48 -3.51
CA GLY A 178 16.16 -4.47 -3.45
C GLY A 178 16.81 -3.35 -4.25
N ASP A 179 18.07 -3.59 -4.62
CA ASP A 179 18.97 -2.59 -5.22
C ASP A 179 19.13 -2.71 -6.73
N THR A 180 18.15 -3.31 -7.40
CA THR A 180 18.10 -3.31 -8.87
C THR A 180 17.76 -1.91 -9.35
N LEU A 181 18.51 -1.41 -10.33
CA LEU A 181 18.27 -0.11 -10.94
C LEU A 181 17.29 -0.23 -12.09
N TYR A 182 16.35 0.72 -12.16
CA TYR A 182 15.38 0.86 -13.22
C TYR A 182 15.43 2.26 -13.83
N ASN A 183 15.04 2.38 -15.09
CA ASN A 183 14.71 3.63 -15.75
C ASN A 183 13.22 3.60 -16.15
N PHE A 184 12.59 4.75 -16.32
CA PHE A 184 11.30 4.83 -16.98
C PHE A 184 11.45 4.48 -18.47
N GLY A 185 10.49 3.72 -18.99
CA GLY A 185 10.41 3.40 -20.41
C GLY A 185 10.08 4.62 -21.27
N THR A 186 10.21 4.43 -22.58
CA THR A 186 9.96 5.43 -23.63
C THR A 186 8.48 5.60 -23.99
N GLN A 187 7.56 4.89 -23.33
CA GLN A 187 6.11 5.04 -23.53
C GLN A 187 5.66 6.48 -23.18
N VAL A 188 4.94 7.13 -24.11
CA VAL A 188 4.52 8.55 -24.09
C VAL A 188 3.09 8.73 -23.56
#